data_AF-A0A7X6UR99-F1
#
_entry.id   AF-A0A7X6UR99-F1
#
_cell.length_a   1.000
_cell.length_b   1.000
_cell.length_c   1.000
_cell.angle_alpha   90.00
_cell.angle_beta   90.00
_cell.angle_gamma   90.00
#
_symmetry.space_group_name_H-M   'P 1'
#
loop_
_entity.id
_entity.type
_entity.pdbx_description
1 polymer ?
#
loop_
_entity_poly.entity_id
_entity_poly.type
_entity_poly.pdbx_seq_one_letter_code
_entity_poly.pdbx_strand_id
1 'polypeptide(L)'
;MQQHMRKIFSSILFSFFFLAVFSVANAATRVWDGGGANALASTPGNWDGNVAPESGDDILLDTTSSKDMTWDLDISVGNWTQDGYDGTVTILTVYDPAGFTNLHISGNCILNSGTWTHLANPNTVTGINNEMYRLSVSVAGNMTIGAGVQIDISGKGFVAGRGPDSVPSGNTGGGSHGGRGSTYGSNLAGPTYGSITRPTNLGSGGGGSAGGGALALYVMGELSLEGLIAANGVERVYHAGAGGSVLLDIGS
;
A
#
# COMPACT_ATOMS: atom_id res chain seq x y z
N MET A 1 -52.02 58.61 29.27
CA MET A 1 -52.01 57.28 28.64
C MET A 1 -50.91 57.31 27.59
N GLN A 2 -49.67 56.83 27.82
CA GLN A 2 -49.26 55.40 27.73
C GLN A 2 -49.83 54.74 26.46
N GLN A 3 -49.11 54.13 25.51
CA GLN A 3 -47.71 53.69 25.34
C GLN A 3 -47.30 53.89 23.84
N HIS A 4 -46.07 53.77 23.34
CA HIS A 4 -44.75 53.42 23.92
C HIS A 4 -43.59 54.09 23.11
N MET A 5 -42.34 53.67 23.33
CA MET A 5 -41.11 54.07 22.62
C MET A 5 -40.43 52.81 22.08
N ARG A 6 -40.07 52.76 20.79
CA ARG A 6 -39.34 51.61 20.19
C ARG A 6 -38.00 52.08 19.59
N LYS A 7 -36.94 52.02 20.41
CA LYS A 7 -35.56 52.26 19.98
C LYS A 7 -35.09 51.06 19.15
N ILE A 8 -34.63 51.29 17.93
CA ILE A 8 -33.94 50.27 17.12
C ILE A 8 -32.45 50.36 17.44
N PHE A 9 -31.94 49.42 18.23
CA PHE A 9 -30.50 49.19 18.36
C PHE A 9 -30.06 48.24 17.24
N SER A 10 -29.26 48.74 16.30
CA SER A 10 -28.56 47.88 15.33
C SER A 10 -27.26 47.41 15.97
N SER A 11 -27.14 46.11 16.24
CA SER A 11 -25.94 45.51 16.83
C SER A 11 -24.84 45.40 15.77
N ILE A 12 -23.71 46.07 16.00
CA ILE A 12 -22.50 45.87 15.20
C ILE A 12 -21.92 44.50 15.54
N LEU A 13 -21.95 43.57 14.58
CA LEU A 13 -21.35 42.25 14.73
C LEU A 13 -19.83 42.35 14.49
N PHE A 14 -19.04 42.32 15.55
CA PHE A 14 -17.58 42.23 15.45
C PHE A 14 -17.19 40.82 15.01
N SER A 15 -16.85 40.66 13.72
CA SER A 15 -16.28 39.41 13.21
C SER A 15 -14.81 39.32 13.65
N PHE A 16 -14.52 38.43 14.60
CA PHE A 16 -13.14 38.08 14.94
C PHE A 16 -12.57 37.18 13.84
N PHE A 17 -11.78 37.78 12.94
CA PHE A 17 -10.98 37.03 11.98
C PHE A 17 -9.85 36.31 12.74
N PHE A 18 -10.09 35.04 13.09
CA PHE A 18 -9.08 34.20 13.72
C PHE A 18 -8.05 33.80 12.67
N LEU A 19 -6.96 34.56 12.57
CA LEU A 19 -5.82 34.20 11.72
C LEU A 19 -5.16 32.95 12.32
N ALA A 20 -5.54 31.78 11.83
CA ALA A 20 -4.83 30.54 12.11
C ALA A 20 -3.43 30.66 11.50
N VAL A 21 -2.45 30.99 12.35
CA VAL A 21 -1.04 30.89 11.99
C VAL A 21 -0.70 29.40 11.99
N PHE A 22 -0.91 28.77 10.84
CA PHE A 22 -0.30 27.47 10.57
C PHE A 22 1.22 27.69 10.55
N SER A 23 1.89 27.31 11.64
CA SER A 23 3.30 27.01 11.56
C SER A 23 3.46 25.87 10.58
N VAL A 24 4.01 26.14 9.40
CA VAL A 24 4.65 25.09 8.61
C VAL A 24 5.77 24.56 9.50
N ALA A 25 5.54 23.41 10.13
CA ALA A 25 6.63 22.64 10.72
C ALA A 25 7.64 22.43 9.59
N ASN A 26 8.90 22.75 9.85
CA ASN A 26 9.93 22.53 8.85
C ASN A 26 10.10 21.01 8.72
N ALA A 27 9.88 20.48 7.51
CA ALA A 27 9.96 19.05 7.24
C ALA A 27 11.28 18.47 7.80
N ALA A 28 11.17 17.52 8.72
CA ALA A 28 12.31 16.88 9.34
C ALA A 28 12.65 15.59 8.58
N THR A 29 13.93 15.23 8.54
CA THR A 29 14.32 13.88 8.16
C THR A 29 14.14 12.94 9.34
N ARG A 30 13.40 11.86 9.14
CA ARG A 30 13.15 10.80 10.12
C ARG A 30 13.96 9.57 9.72
N VAL A 31 14.95 9.24 10.55
CA VAL A 31 15.82 8.08 10.33
C VAL A 31 15.26 6.89 11.09
N TRP A 32 14.99 5.79 10.40
CA TRP A 32 14.56 4.54 11.03
C TRP A 32 15.73 3.87 11.75
N ASP A 33 15.68 3.82 13.08
CA ASP A 33 16.67 3.10 13.89
C ASP A 33 16.16 1.72 14.35
N GLY A 34 14.84 1.54 14.39
CA GLY A 34 14.21 0.32 14.90
C GLY A 34 14.48 0.07 16.39
N GLY A 35 14.81 1.09 17.19
CA GLY A 35 15.17 0.96 18.61
C GLY A 35 14.04 0.48 19.54
N GLY A 36 12.79 0.54 19.08
CA GLY A 36 11.59 0.27 19.88
C GLY A 36 11.25 -1.21 20.00
N ALA A 37 10.24 -1.52 20.82
CA ALA A 37 9.83 -2.89 21.11
C ALA A 37 9.06 -3.60 19.96
N ASN A 38 8.69 -2.88 18.90
CA ASN A 38 7.87 -3.38 17.78
C ASN A 38 8.44 -2.90 16.43
N ALA A 39 7.77 -3.21 15.32
CA ALA A 39 8.16 -2.78 13.96
C ALA A 39 7.31 -1.62 13.40
N LEU A 40 6.51 -0.92 14.21
CA LEU A 40 5.53 0.06 13.70
C LEU A 40 6.17 1.43 13.45
N ALA A 41 5.92 2.02 12.28
CA ALA A 41 6.29 3.39 11.95
C ALA A 41 5.62 4.42 12.89
N SER A 42 4.40 4.13 13.37
CA SER A 42 3.69 4.96 14.34
C SER A 42 4.32 4.98 15.75
N THR A 43 5.26 4.08 16.07
CA THR A 43 5.89 4.03 17.39
C THR A 43 7.13 4.92 17.42
N PRO A 44 7.14 6.02 18.21
CA PRO A 44 8.21 7.01 18.16
C PRO A 44 9.61 6.45 18.46
N GLY A 45 9.70 5.43 19.33
CA GLY A 45 10.97 4.82 19.70
C GLY A 45 11.63 3.94 18.64
N ASN A 46 11.07 3.80 17.43
CA ASN A 46 11.75 3.17 16.29
C ASN A 46 12.43 4.18 15.34
N TRP A 47 12.47 5.45 15.74
CA TRP A 47 13.06 6.53 14.97
C TRP A 47 14.12 7.24 15.79
N ASP A 48 15.20 7.69 15.13
CA ASP A 48 16.23 8.50 15.79
C ASP A 48 15.60 9.75 16.44
N GLY A 49 16.12 10.14 17.60
CA GLY A 49 15.53 11.16 18.46
C GLY A 49 14.22 10.73 19.17
N ASN A 50 13.73 9.51 18.95
CA ASN A 50 12.47 8.96 19.50
C ASN A 50 11.21 9.76 19.09
N VAL A 51 11.11 10.20 17.83
CA VAL A 51 9.97 10.97 17.30
C VAL A 51 9.45 10.32 16.02
N ALA A 52 8.17 9.92 16.02
CA ALA A 52 7.51 9.36 14.85
C ALA A 52 7.31 10.42 13.73
N PRO A 53 7.25 10.02 12.45
CA PRO A 53 7.02 10.93 11.34
C PRO A 53 5.68 11.67 11.42
N GLU A 54 5.70 12.94 11.03
CA GLU A 54 4.54 13.78 10.77
C GLU A 54 4.40 14.05 9.27
N SER A 55 3.26 14.60 8.83
CA SER A 55 3.04 14.85 7.40
C SER A 55 3.99 15.93 6.88
N GLY A 56 4.65 15.64 5.76
CA GLY A 56 5.69 16.47 5.15
C GLY A 56 7.12 16.04 5.50
N ASP A 57 7.34 15.24 6.55
CA ASP A 57 8.67 14.74 6.92
C ASP A 57 9.28 13.85 5.82
N ASP A 58 10.60 13.90 5.67
CA ASP A 58 11.37 13.01 4.79
C ASP A 58 11.69 11.71 5.52
N ILE A 59 11.50 10.57 4.87
CA ILE A 59 11.77 9.25 5.43
C ILE A 59 13.13 8.73 4.94
N LEU A 60 14.01 8.36 5.87
CA LEU A 60 15.32 7.75 5.60
C LEU A 60 15.44 6.37 6.27
N LEU A 61 15.65 5.36 5.45
CA LEU A 61 16.05 4.01 5.87
C LEU A 61 17.45 3.76 5.28
N ASP A 62 18.45 3.66 6.14
CA ASP A 62 19.83 3.41 5.73
C ASP A 62 20.47 2.32 6.59
N THR A 63 21.81 2.23 6.57
CA THR A 63 22.59 1.27 7.38
C THR A 63 22.43 1.42 8.91
N THR A 64 21.71 2.44 9.40
CA THR A 64 21.38 2.61 10.83
C THR A 64 20.60 1.43 11.40
N SER A 65 19.78 0.75 10.58
CA SER A 65 19.01 -0.42 11.02
C SER A 65 18.81 -1.43 9.89
N SER A 66 18.72 -2.71 10.25
CA SER A 66 18.25 -3.79 9.36
C SER A 66 16.86 -4.31 9.77
N LYS A 67 16.25 -3.71 10.79
CA LYS A 67 14.97 -4.17 11.35
C LYS A 67 13.83 -3.86 10.38
N ASP A 68 13.02 -4.87 10.06
CA ASP A 68 11.79 -4.72 9.28
C ASP A 68 10.91 -3.58 9.81
N MET A 69 10.32 -2.83 8.89
CA MET A 69 9.37 -1.75 9.16
C MET A 69 7.96 -2.17 8.72
N THR A 70 6.97 -1.83 9.53
CA THR A 70 5.56 -1.80 9.14
C THR A 70 5.14 -0.34 9.04
N TRP A 71 4.86 0.13 7.82
CA TRP A 71 4.33 1.48 7.62
C TRP A 71 2.81 1.48 7.84
N ASP A 72 2.41 1.99 9.00
CA ASP A 72 1.03 2.03 9.52
C ASP A 72 0.48 3.47 9.65
N LEU A 73 1.11 4.44 9.01
CA LEU A 73 0.75 5.87 9.08
C LEU A 73 0.03 6.35 7.80
N ASP A 74 -1.22 6.82 7.97
CA ASP A 74 -2.00 7.48 6.92
C ASP A 74 -1.63 8.97 6.82
N ILE A 75 -0.41 9.25 6.35
CA ILE A 75 0.15 10.59 6.19
C ILE A 75 0.80 10.74 4.81
N SER A 76 0.85 11.97 4.31
CA SER A 76 1.67 12.33 3.16
C SER A 76 3.09 12.68 3.63
N VAL A 77 4.11 11.96 3.16
CA VAL A 77 5.52 12.25 3.47
C VAL A 77 6.13 13.19 2.41
N GLY A 78 7.27 13.81 2.75
CA GLY A 78 8.10 14.57 1.82
C GLY A 78 8.70 13.63 0.77
N ASN A 79 9.94 13.22 1.00
CA ASN A 79 10.67 12.24 0.20
C ASN A 79 10.75 10.88 0.93
N TRP A 80 11.05 9.82 0.19
CA TRP A 80 11.45 8.52 0.75
C TRP A 80 12.82 8.13 0.20
N THR A 81 13.76 7.78 1.07
CA THR A 81 15.09 7.26 0.69
C THR A 81 15.36 5.96 1.43
N GLN A 82 15.71 4.92 0.68
CA GLN A 82 16.09 3.60 1.21
C GLN A 82 17.41 3.16 0.57
N ASP A 83 18.53 3.37 1.27
CA ASP A 83 19.88 3.16 0.73
C ASP A 83 20.83 2.55 1.76
N GLY A 84 21.25 1.31 1.51
CA GLY A 84 22.01 0.48 2.45
C GLY A 84 21.14 -0.25 3.49
N TYR A 85 19.84 0.05 3.57
CA TYR A 85 18.85 -0.72 4.34
C TYR A 85 18.51 -2.04 3.64
N ASP A 86 18.62 -3.16 4.34
CA ASP A 86 18.42 -4.52 3.81
C ASP A 86 17.12 -5.21 4.28
N GLY A 87 16.38 -4.59 5.22
CA GLY A 87 15.12 -5.12 5.75
C GLY A 87 13.91 -5.01 4.80
N THR A 88 12.76 -5.40 5.32
CA THR A 88 11.46 -5.36 4.62
C THR A 88 10.56 -4.24 5.16
N VAL A 89 10.06 -3.40 4.27
CA VAL A 89 8.98 -2.45 4.54
C VAL A 89 7.64 -3.06 4.13
N THR A 90 6.79 -3.36 5.11
CA THR A 90 5.41 -3.80 4.90
C THR A 90 4.48 -2.59 4.99
N ILE A 91 3.91 -2.17 3.87
CA ILE A 91 3.00 -1.03 3.79
C ILE A 91 1.56 -1.52 4.02
N LEU A 92 0.85 -0.93 4.99
CA LEU A 92 -0.48 -1.39 5.42
C LEU A 92 -1.65 -0.85 4.58
N THR A 93 -1.47 -0.72 3.27
CA THR A 93 -2.51 -0.18 2.39
C THR A 93 -3.68 -1.16 2.18
N VAL A 94 -4.91 -0.64 2.35
CA VAL A 94 -6.16 -1.37 2.18
C VAL A 94 -6.85 -1.03 0.86
N TYR A 95 -7.72 -1.92 0.37
CA TYR A 95 -8.53 -1.72 -0.85
C TYR A 95 -10.02 -1.45 -0.58
N ASP A 96 -10.40 -1.26 0.68
CA ASP A 96 -11.72 -0.72 1.04
C ASP A 96 -11.75 0.80 0.76
N PRO A 97 -12.85 1.38 0.25
CA PRO A 97 -13.01 2.84 0.11
C PRO A 97 -12.87 3.63 1.43
N ALA A 98 -12.83 2.97 2.59
CA ALA A 98 -12.47 3.59 3.87
C ALA A 98 -11.16 3.03 4.46
N GLY A 99 -10.14 3.89 4.59
CA GLY A 99 -8.89 3.61 5.30
C GLY A 99 -7.65 4.17 4.60
N PHE A 100 -6.47 3.79 5.11
CA PHE A 100 -5.17 4.08 4.48
C PHE A 100 -5.08 3.32 3.15
N THR A 101 -5.51 3.95 2.06
CA THR A 101 -5.62 3.29 0.75
C THR A 101 -4.34 3.34 -0.07
N ASN A 102 -3.45 4.30 0.22
CA ASN A 102 -2.27 4.57 -0.61
C ASN A 102 -1.18 5.33 0.16
N LEU A 103 0.08 4.87 0.09
CA LEU A 103 1.23 5.64 0.58
C LEU A 103 1.48 6.83 -0.36
N HIS A 104 1.42 8.07 0.15
CA HIS A 104 1.66 9.27 -0.63
C HIS A 104 3.01 9.91 -0.30
N ILE A 105 3.87 10.02 -1.33
CA ILE A 105 5.18 10.66 -1.30
C ILE A 105 5.09 11.91 -2.18
N SER A 106 5.17 13.09 -1.56
CA SER A 106 4.97 14.38 -2.23
C SER A 106 6.20 14.89 -2.99
N GLY A 107 7.38 14.34 -2.68
CA GLY A 107 8.65 14.52 -3.37
C GLY A 107 9.07 13.25 -4.12
N ASN A 108 10.37 12.94 -4.08
CA ASN A 108 10.96 11.79 -4.77
C ASN A 108 10.95 10.53 -3.89
N CYS A 109 10.97 9.36 -4.53
CA CYS A 109 11.17 8.06 -3.88
C CYS A 109 12.43 7.39 -4.45
N ILE A 110 13.45 7.18 -3.62
CA ILE A 110 14.68 6.47 -4.01
C ILE A 110 14.76 5.19 -3.22
N LEU A 111 14.66 4.06 -3.91
CA LEU A 111 14.95 2.74 -3.37
C LEU A 111 16.22 2.23 -4.07
N ASN A 112 17.30 2.04 -3.31
CA ASN A 112 18.56 1.46 -3.78
C ASN A 112 18.78 0.04 -3.24
N SER A 113 18.15 -0.31 -2.12
CA SER A 113 18.27 -1.62 -1.45
C SER A 113 16.98 -2.04 -0.72
N GLY A 114 16.95 -3.28 -0.22
CA GLY A 114 15.89 -3.78 0.65
C GLY A 114 14.59 -4.18 -0.07
N THR A 115 13.54 -4.47 0.71
CA THR A 115 12.29 -5.05 0.19
C THR A 115 11.06 -4.19 0.52
N TRP A 116 10.13 -4.04 -0.42
CA TRP A 116 8.78 -3.49 -0.18
C TRP A 116 7.72 -4.57 -0.41
N THR A 117 6.70 -4.62 0.45
CA THR A 117 5.60 -5.60 0.36
C THR A 117 4.30 -5.06 0.98
N HIS A 118 3.21 -5.84 0.88
CA HIS A 118 1.96 -5.62 1.61
C HIS A 118 1.58 -6.86 2.44
N LEU A 119 0.64 -6.71 3.38
CA LEU A 119 0.12 -7.83 4.16
C LEU A 119 -0.50 -8.90 3.24
N ALA A 120 -0.26 -10.18 3.56
CA ALA A 120 -0.95 -11.27 2.88
C ALA A 120 -2.47 -11.18 3.14
N ASN A 121 -3.27 -11.34 2.09
CA ASN A 121 -4.73 -11.28 2.25
C ASN A 121 -5.24 -12.45 3.12
N PRO A 122 -6.17 -12.21 4.05
CA PRO A 122 -6.50 -13.18 5.07
C PRO A 122 -7.44 -14.28 4.56
N ASN A 123 -7.37 -15.45 5.19
CA ASN A 123 -8.27 -16.57 4.93
C ASN A 123 -9.63 -16.40 5.63
N THR A 124 -10.38 -15.35 5.28
CA THR A 124 -11.74 -15.15 5.80
C THR A 124 -12.77 -15.87 4.94
N VAL A 125 -13.63 -16.66 5.58
CA VAL A 125 -14.71 -17.40 4.90
C VAL A 125 -15.85 -16.47 4.43
N THR A 126 -16.00 -15.31 5.07
CA THR A 126 -16.95 -14.26 4.71
C THR A 126 -16.40 -13.39 3.59
N GLY A 127 -16.92 -13.56 2.37
CA GLY A 127 -16.47 -12.80 1.19
C GLY A 127 -15.27 -13.45 0.50
N ILE A 128 -15.52 -14.58 -0.18
CA ILE A 128 -14.54 -15.39 -0.93
C ILE A 128 -13.71 -14.64 -2.00
N ASN A 129 -14.08 -13.39 -2.28
CA ASN A 129 -13.49 -12.49 -3.28
C ASN A 129 -13.05 -11.14 -2.66
N ASN A 130 -12.99 -11.00 -1.33
CA ASN A 130 -12.66 -9.72 -0.72
C ASN A 130 -11.15 -9.46 -0.79
N GLU A 131 -10.76 -8.50 -1.62
CA GLU A 131 -9.39 -8.01 -1.76
C GLU A 131 -9.19 -6.97 -0.64
N MET A 132 -8.53 -7.34 0.45
CA MET A 132 -8.38 -6.47 1.62
C MET A 132 -7.11 -5.62 1.55
N TYR A 133 -5.98 -6.24 1.19
CA TYR A 133 -4.66 -5.62 1.17
C TYR A 133 -4.08 -5.66 -0.24
N ARG A 134 -3.47 -4.54 -0.64
CA ARG A 134 -2.70 -4.36 -1.86
C ARG A 134 -1.54 -3.42 -1.53
N LEU A 135 -0.52 -3.36 -2.38
CA LEU A 135 0.47 -2.29 -2.32
C LEU A 135 0.00 -1.17 -3.25
N SER A 136 -0.30 0.01 -2.71
CA SER A 136 -0.62 1.20 -3.50
C SER A 136 0.26 2.36 -3.07
N VAL A 137 0.95 2.97 -4.03
CA VAL A 137 1.88 4.07 -3.80
C VAL A 137 1.68 5.17 -4.85
N SER A 138 1.70 6.43 -4.41
CA SER A 138 1.76 7.59 -5.30
C SER A 138 2.99 8.43 -4.98
N VAL A 139 3.79 8.71 -6.00
CA VAL A 139 4.99 9.54 -5.94
C VAL A 139 4.76 10.76 -6.85
N ALA A 140 4.77 11.96 -6.27
CA ALA A 140 4.57 13.20 -7.03
C ALA A 140 5.85 13.73 -7.69
N GLY A 141 7.03 13.27 -7.25
CA GLY A 141 8.31 13.44 -7.94
C GLY A 141 8.69 12.23 -8.79
N ASN A 142 9.99 12.01 -8.94
CA ASN A 142 10.57 10.85 -9.60
C ASN A 142 10.65 9.65 -8.65
N MET A 143 10.66 8.44 -9.21
CA MET A 143 10.92 7.20 -8.47
C MET A 143 12.10 6.42 -9.06
N THR A 144 12.98 5.94 -8.20
CA THR A 144 14.06 5.00 -8.53
C THR A 144 13.84 3.68 -7.80
N ILE A 145 13.87 2.57 -8.54
CA ILE A 145 13.91 1.20 -8.03
C ILE A 145 15.21 0.58 -8.55
N GLY A 146 16.30 0.78 -7.81
CA GLY A 146 17.64 0.30 -8.18
C GLY A 146 17.80 -1.22 -8.15
N ALA A 147 18.87 -1.73 -8.76
CA ALA A 147 19.11 -3.16 -8.92
C ALA A 147 19.17 -3.99 -7.62
N GLY A 148 19.37 -3.35 -6.46
CA GLY A 148 19.35 -4.00 -5.14
C GLY A 148 17.96 -4.14 -4.50
N VAL A 149 16.90 -3.66 -5.16
CA VAL A 149 15.54 -3.58 -4.60
C VAL A 149 14.66 -4.74 -5.05
N GLN A 150 13.81 -5.21 -4.12
CA GLN A 150 12.70 -6.11 -4.43
C GLN A 150 11.37 -5.49 -3.97
N ILE A 151 10.45 -5.26 -4.90
CA ILE A 151 9.02 -5.12 -4.57
C ILE A 151 8.41 -6.50 -4.71
N ASP A 152 8.47 -7.32 -3.65
CA ASP A 152 7.94 -8.69 -3.65
C ASP A 152 6.61 -8.78 -2.92
N ILE A 153 5.57 -9.02 -3.72
CA ILE A 153 4.19 -9.26 -3.29
C ILE A 153 3.73 -10.65 -3.74
N SER A 154 4.67 -11.56 -4.02
CA SER A 154 4.37 -12.95 -4.37
C SER A 154 3.65 -13.69 -3.24
N GLY A 155 2.63 -14.47 -3.59
CA GLY A 155 1.79 -15.21 -2.64
C GLY A 155 0.91 -14.37 -1.71
N LYS A 156 0.88 -13.03 -1.87
CA LYS A 156 0.07 -12.12 -1.02
C LYS A 156 -1.38 -11.95 -1.49
N GLY A 157 -1.76 -12.59 -2.60
CA GLY A 157 -3.09 -12.54 -3.20
C GLY A 157 -4.11 -13.40 -2.46
N PHE A 158 -5.13 -13.87 -3.18
CA PHE A 158 -6.13 -14.75 -2.59
C PHE A 158 -5.48 -16.05 -2.09
N VAL A 159 -5.86 -16.45 -0.88
CA VAL A 159 -5.41 -17.73 -0.29
C VAL A 159 -5.92 -18.93 -1.09
N ALA A 160 -5.30 -20.09 -0.88
CA ALA A 160 -5.64 -21.33 -1.58
C ALA A 160 -7.16 -21.61 -1.65
N GLY A 161 -7.65 -21.91 -2.85
CA GLY A 161 -9.05 -22.20 -3.13
C GLY A 161 -10.00 -20.99 -3.13
N ARG A 162 -9.50 -19.76 -3.02
CA ARG A 162 -10.28 -18.51 -3.00
C ARG A 162 -9.93 -17.58 -4.17
N GLY A 163 -10.82 -16.63 -4.44
CA GLY A 163 -10.72 -15.66 -5.54
C GLY A 163 -11.97 -15.66 -6.43
N PRO A 164 -12.16 -14.64 -7.29
CA PRO A 164 -13.33 -14.47 -8.16
C PRO A 164 -13.67 -15.65 -9.09
N ASP A 165 -12.73 -16.55 -9.32
CA ASP A 165 -12.90 -17.78 -10.10
C ASP A 165 -13.26 -19.01 -9.23
N SER A 166 -13.35 -18.86 -7.91
CA SER A 166 -13.69 -19.94 -6.99
C SER A 166 -15.17 -20.30 -7.00
N VAL A 167 -15.45 -21.61 -7.00
CA VAL A 167 -16.80 -22.18 -6.83
C VAL A 167 -17.12 -22.37 -5.33
N PRO A 168 -18.39 -22.60 -4.93
CA PRO A 168 -18.76 -22.67 -3.51
C PRO A 168 -18.02 -23.72 -2.66
N SER A 169 -17.50 -24.78 -3.27
CA SER A 169 -16.63 -25.80 -2.64
C SER A 169 -15.15 -25.39 -2.52
N GLY A 170 -14.79 -24.16 -2.92
CA GLY A 170 -13.43 -23.71 -3.18
C GLY A 170 -12.98 -24.01 -4.61
N ASN A 171 -12.08 -23.19 -5.16
CA ASN A 171 -11.38 -23.51 -6.41
C ASN A 171 -10.49 -24.75 -6.17
N THR A 172 -10.66 -25.81 -6.96
CA THR A 172 -9.75 -26.97 -6.93
C THR A 172 -8.81 -27.01 -8.13
N GLY A 173 -9.05 -26.18 -9.15
CA GLY A 173 -8.17 -25.97 -10.30
C GLY A 173 -7.00 -25.04 -9.98
N GLY A 174 -6.23 -24.66 -11.02
CA GLY A 174 -5.33 -23.52 -10.93
C GLY A 174 -6.10 -22.19 -10.85
N GLY A 175 -5.48 -21.16 -10.29
CA GLY A 175 -6.06 -19.81 -10.27
C GLY A 175 -6.17 -19.22 -11.70
N SER A 176 -7.15 -18.36 -11.92
CA SER A 176 -7.53 -17.85 -13.26
C SER A 176 -7.50 -16.32 -13.40
N HIS A 177 -6.60 -15.63 -12.68
CA HIS A 177 -6.35 -14.20 -12.90
C HIS A 177 -5.51 -13.98 -14.16
N GLY A 178 -5.91 -13.06 -15.03
CA GLY A 178 -5.18 -12.70 -16.27
C GLY A 178 -5.19 -13.76 -17.38
N GLY A 179 -5.59 -15.00 -17.08
CA GLY A 179 -5.65 -16.12 -18.02
C GLY A 179 -6.28 -17.34 -17.34
N ARG A 180 -6.68 -18.37 -18.09
CA ARG A 180 -7.39 -19.52 -17.50
C ARG A 180 -6.41 -20.48 -16.81
N GLY A 181 -6.69 -20.83 -15.56
CA GLY A 181 -5.90 -21.79 -14.79
C GLY A 181 -5.94 -23.22 -15.35
N SER A 182 -5.05 -24.07 -14.82
CA SER A 182 -4.99 -25.49 -15.21
C SER A 182 -6.16 -26.31 -14.65
N THR A 183 -6.71 -27.17 -15.50
CA THR A 183 -7.76 -28.16 -15.16
C THR A 183 -7.15 -29.56 -15.16
N TYR A 184 -7.41 -30.37 -14.12
CA TYR A 184 -6.88 -31.74 -14.03
C TYR A 184 -7.91 -32.70 -13.41
N GLY A 185 -8.25 -33.78 -14.11
CA GLY A 185 -9.32 -34.69 -13.70
C GLY A 185 -10.65 -33.95 -13.52
N SER A 186 -11.27 -34.10 -12.34
CA SER A 186 -12.48 -33.37 -11.95
C SER A 186 -12.25 -31.94 -11.45
N ASN A 187 -10.99 -31.51 -11.29
CA ASN A 187 -10.66 -30.19 -10.77
C ASN A 187 -10.65 -29.17 -11.91
N LEU A 188 -11.77 -28.46 -12.07
CA LEU A 188 -11.97 -27.45 -13.09
C LEU A 188 -11.37 -26.10 -12.66
N ALA A 189 -10.63 -25.45 -13.55
CA ALA A 189 -10.31 -24.03 -13.40
C ALA A 189 -11.55 -23.17 -13.70
N GLY A 190 -11.76 -22.15 -12.88
CA GLY A 190 -12.88 -21.23 -12.96
C GLY A 190 -12.83 -20.24 -14.14
N PRO A 191 -13.74 -19.25 -14.15
CA PRO A 191 -13.75 -18.18 -15.14
C PRO A 191 -12.52 -17.26 -14.99
N THR A 192 -12.08 -16.68 -16.09
CA THR A 192 -11.02 -15.66 -16.08
C THR A 192 -11.52 -14.32 -15.55
N TYR A 193 -10.68 -13.60 -14.82
CA TYR A 193 -10.97 -12.23 -14.36
C TYR A 193 -9.71 -11.35 -14.35
N GLY A 194 -9.90 -10.07 -14.02
CA GLY A 194 -8.87 -9.03 -14.06
C GLY A 194 -9.07 -8.08 -15.24
N SER A 195 -8.16 -7.11 -15.38
CA SER A 195 -8.15 -6.14 -16.48
C SER A 195 -6.77 -6.07 -17.10
N ILE A 196 -6.69 -6.20 -18.43
CA ILE A 196 -5.43 -6.11 -19.18
C ILE A 196 -4.94 -4.67 -19.39
N THR A 197 -5.82 -3.66 -19.22
CA THR A 197 -5.49 -2.24 -19.40
C THR A 197 -5.29 -1.49 -18.08
N ARG A 198 -5.87 -2.00 -16.98
CA ARG A 198 -5.66 -1.50 -15.61
C ARG A 198 -5.64 -2.68 -14.63
N PRO A 199 -4.58 -3.51 -14.64
CA PRO A 199 -4.46 -4.67 -13.76
C PRO A 199 -4.34 -4.19 -12.31
N THR A 200 -5.39 -4.39 -11.50
CA THR A 200 -5.33 -4.05 -10.08
C THR A 200 -5.73 -5.20 -9.16
N ASN A 201 -6.31 -6.28 -9.69
CA ASN A 201 -6.83 -7.37 -8.89
C ASN A 201 -5.74 -8.31 -8.35
N LEU A 202 -6.04 -8.93 -7.21
CA LEU A 202 -5.21 -10.00 -6.65
C LEU A 202 -5.27 -11.24 -7.53
N GLY A 203 -4.17 -11.98 -7.55
CA GLY A 203 -4.09 -13.30 -8.15
C GLY A 203 -4.92 -14.30 -7.34
N SER A 204 -5.64 -15.18 -8.04
CA SER A 204 -6.47 -16.23 -7.43
C SER A 204 -5.62 -17.32 -6.79
N GLY A 205 -6.09 -17.84 -5.66
CA GLY A 205 -5.54 -19.05 -5.07
C GLY A 205 -6.04 -20.29 -5.80
N GLY A 206 -5.11 -21.06 -6.35
CA GLY A 206 -5.40 -22.41 -6.83
C GLY A 206 -5.67 -23.37 -5.68
N GLY A 207 -6.05 -24.61 -6.01
CA GLY A 207 -6.54 -25.62 -5.05
C GLY A 207 -5.64 -25.99 -3.86
N GLY A 208 -4.42 -25.48 -3.77
CA GLY A 208 -3.61 -25.58 -2.55
C GLY A 208 -2.43 -24.62 -2.47
N SER A 209 -2.56 -23.42 -3.04
CA SER A 209 -1.50 -22.39 -3.08
C SER A 209 -2.12 -21.01 -3.31
N ALA A 210 -1.63 -19.99 -2.62
CA ALA A 210 -2.11 -18.61 -2.76
C ALA A 210 -1.70 -17.99 -4.10
N GLY A 211 -2.48 -17.04 -4.60
CA GLY A 211 -2.12 -16.21 -5.74
C GLY A 211 -1.21 -15.03 -5.38
N GLY A 212 -0.75 -14.29 -6.38
CA GLY A 212 0.09 -13.10 -6.20
C GLY A 212 -0.68 -11.87 -5.71
N GLY A 213 0.00 -10.98 -5.00
CA GLY A 213 -0.54 -9.68 -4.56
C GLY A 213 -0.81 -8.72 -5.72
N ALA A 214 -1.21 -7.49 -5.41
CA ALA A 214 -1.37 -6.44 -6.41
C ALA A 214 -0.57 -5.18 -6.04
N LEU A 215 0.16 -4.65 -7.02
CA LEU A 215 0.80 -3.34 -6.99
C LEU A 215 0.02 -2.36 -7.89
N ALA A 216 -0.31 -1.19 -7.34
CA ALA A 216 -0.62 0.00 -8.13
C ALA A 216 0.39 1.10 -7.77
N LEU A 217 1.23 1.47 -8.74
CA LEU A 217 2.24 2.51 -8.60
C LEU A 217 1.94 3.67 -9.54
N TYR A 218 1.74 4.85 -8.96
CA TYR A 218 1.50 6.11 -9.67
C TYR A 218 2.72 7.00 -9.49
N VAL A 219 3.41 7.38 -10.59
CA VAL A 219 4.59 8.26 -10.53
C VAL A 219 4.36 9.43 -11.48
N MET A 220 4.26 10.65 -10.95
CA MET A 220 4.01 11.84 -11.76
C MET A 220 5.27 12.27 -12.54
N GLY A 221 6.46 11.98 -12.00
CA GLY A 221 7.75 12.15 -12.65
C GLY A 221 8.22 10.94 -13.44
N GLU A 222 9.54 10.79 -13.55
CA GLU A 222 10.19 9.64 -14.19
C GLU A 222 10.27 8.42 -13.24
N LEU A 223 10.09 7.22 -13.78
CA LEU A 223 10.38 5.96 -13.10
C LEU A 223 11.62 5.30 -13.71
N SER A 224 12.70 5.20 -12.94
CA SER A 224 13.84 4.33 -13.24
C SER A 224 13.65 2.98 -12.53
N LEU A 225 13.67 1.88 -13.29
CA LEU A 225 13.44 0.53 -12.78
C LEU A 225 14.55 -0.43 -13.25
N GLU A 226 15.43 -0.77 -12.32
CA GLU A 226 16.52 -1.76 -12.48
C GLU A 226 16.35 -2.97 -11.55
N GLY A 227 15.58 -2.82 -10.47
CA GLY A 227 15.27 -3.89 -9.50
C GLY A 227 14.11 -4.81 -9.92
N LEU A 228 13.68 -5.67 -8.98
CA LEU A 228 12.62 -6.66 -9.20
C LEU A 228 11.26 -6.14 -8.72
N ILE A 229 10.21 -6.34 -9.53
CA ILE A 229 8.81 -6.29 -9.09
C ILE A 229 8.21 -7.69 -9.31
N ALA A 230 7.78 -8.36 -8.25
CA ALA A 230 7.30 -9.74 -8.27
C ALA A 230 5.90 -9.87 -7.67
N ALA A 231 4.94 -10.33 -8.49
CA ALA A 231 3.56 -10.59 -8.09
C ALA A 231 3.15 -12.04 -8.40
N ASN A 232 4.03 -13.00 -8.11
CA ASN A 232 3.83 -14.39 -8.50
C ASN A 232 2.81 -15.10 -7.61
N GLY A 233 2.07 -16.06 -8.18
CA GLY A 233 1.38 -17.06 -7.37
C GLY A 233 2.39 -17.98 -6.69
N VAL A 234 2.04 -18.59 -5.56
CA VAL A 234 2.90 -19.58 -4.90
C VAL A 234 3.05 -20.80 -5.81
N GLU A 235 4.29 -21.15 -6.13
CA GLU A 235 4.61 -22.28 -7.01
C GLU A 235 4.08 -23.60 -6.45
N ARG A 236 3.48 -24.41 -7.32
CA ARG A 236 2.95 -25.74 -6.97
C ARG A 236 2.83 -26.60 -8.22
N VAL A 237 3.21 -27.88 -8.11
CA VAL A 237 3.18 -28.85 -9.23
C VAL A 237 1.78 -28.99 -9.85
N TYR A 238 0.73 -28.95 -9.03
CA TYR A 238 -0.66 -28.99 -9.47
C TYR A 238 -1.46 -27.90 -8.79
N HIS A 239 -2.33 -27.23 -9.56
CA HIS A 239 -3.29 -26.26 -9.04
C HIS A 239 -2.62 -25.07 -8.32
N ALA A 240 -1.58 -24.52 -8.97
CA ALA A 240 -0.87 -23.32 -8.55
C ALA A 240 -1.80 -22.09 -8.46
N GLY A 241 -1.43 -21.13 -7.62
CA GLY A 241 -2.06 -19.81 -7.62
C GLY A 241 -1.72 -19.04 -8.89
N ALA A 242 -2.61 -18.16 -9.34
CA ALA A 242 -2.31 -17.25 -10.43
C ALA A 242 -1.38 -16.13 -9.96
N GLY A 243 -0.60 -15.57 -10.89
CA GLY A 243 0.03 -14.26 -10.68
C GLY A 243 -1.03 -13.18 -10.43
N GLY A 244 -0.67 -12.16 -9.65
CA GLY A 244 -1.52 -11.02 -9.37
C GLY A 244 -1.34 -9.89 -10.38
N SER A 245 -1.36 -8.64 -9.89
CA SER A 245 -1.33 -7.45 -10.74
C SER A 245 -0.13 -6.55 -10.49
N VAL A 246 0.36 -5.93 -11.56
CA VAL A 246 1.31 -4.82 -11.53
C VAL A 246 0.80 -3.73 -12.47
N LEU A 247 0.30 -2.63 -11.90
CA LEU A 247 -0.04 -1.40 -12.62
C LEU A 247 1.04 -0.36 -12.36
N LEU A 248 1.65 0.14 -13.44
CA LEU A 248 2.54 1.29 -13.45
C LEU A 248 1.84 2.39 -14.27
N ASP A 249 1.54 3.52 -13.64
CA ASP A 249 0.85 4.67 -14.24
C ASP A 249 1.80 5.88 -14.09
N ILE A 250 2.53 6.21 -15.15
CA ILE A 250 3.78 7.01 -15.10
C ILE A 250 3.70 8.23 -16.02
N GLY A 251 4.06 9.41 -15.51
CA GLY A 251 4.12 10.66 -16.27
C GLY A 251 2.76 11.24 -16.68
N SER A 252 1.71 10.97 -15.89
CA SER A 252 0.31 11.35 -16.15
C SER A 252 -0.15 12.65 -15.47
#